data_AF-A0A938LEN4-F1
#
_entry.id   AF-A0A938LEN4-F1
#
_cell.length_a   1.000
_cell.length_b   1.000
_cell.length_c   1.000
_cell.angle_alpha   90.00
_cell.angle_beta   90.00
_cell.angle_gamma   90.00
#
_symmetry.space_group_name_H-M   'P 1'
#
loop_
_entity.id
_entity.type
_entity.pdbx_description
1 polymer ?
#
loop_
_entity_poly.entity_id
_entity_poly.type
_entity_poly.pdbx_seq_one_letter_code
_entity_poly.pdbx_strand_id
1 'polypeptide(L)'
;MPLACYLPAGYDPEKRYPVVYGFSPADGNADAAARRWSRTADQAGWVVAWCDLGVADAVKVEDLQAVLKAMMAAVEKRVRVHPRRSYAAGLAAGARAALALARLHPERFAGVFCEGALAAVPRGEHPRHVAVFAMAGRRDPHAAEVAMAKVIFDAQGIPLEVRFFDGGAEPAPGRLLEEGARWMSRLWFIHQDDDSPEARRERLAAARDALAEVRKCLQDDDRPSAYARALEFQETFQNTTDDALGALVAEAAALIADLRRDPAVAGLESYRPPRPADVVGAFREACRADAKIEPARLAAAMHVLDGAADDPSRLPDALADALAELHPKFRQALDALDREDLLAAAALLDELGGSADPALSAHAAYFGGRARVMLERYEEAMPLLAKAAGEWIDRTLFSGESLFLVGVCQTELLRRQAALRIMSDFLKFYPDAPERMRVGADYVARTIRAIADGSLPDVQDRMDDCRRLLKLQYSGKPTQDRQDRIIAMLDRLIEEAEERERNGGGGGGGGGGGGGGGGGSGPPGGTGGRPTSPATESAAPPGEARMGALGRASRGSPDEVWGAARQRQRDEVLNVLKTKFPERYRELLEQYYKSLQEGDRAGAAAGLAPGAGAER
;
A
#
# COMPACT_ATOMS: atom_id res chain seq x y z
N MET A 1 16.91 -35.80 2.02
CA MET A 1 16.33 -34.57 2.60
C MET A 1 14.83 -34.76 2.73
N PRO A 2 14.19 -34.29 3.82
CA PRO A 2 12.74 -34.34 3.96
C PRO A 2 12.08 -33.51 2.84
N LEU A 3 11.10 -34.12 2.17
CA LEU A 3 10.30 -33.51 1.10
C LEU A 3 8.85 -33.46 1.58
N ALA A 4 8.28 -32.26 1.59
CA ALA A 4 6.84 -32.07 1.79
C ALA A 4 6.16 -31.82 0.45
N CYS A 5 4.94 -32.31 0.30
CA CYS A 5 4.12 -32.06 -0.89
C CYS A 5 2.70 -31.71 -0.45
N TYR A 6 2.20 -30.58 -0.94
CA TYR A 6 0.83 -30.12 -0.77
C TYR A 6 0.08 -30.30 -2.09
N LEU A 7 -1.05 -31.00 -2.02
CA LEU A 7 -1.98 -31.17 -3.12
C LEU A 7 -3.17 -30.24 -2.91
N PRO A 8 -3.66 -29.54 -3.95
CA PRO A 8 -4.78 -28.62 -3.82
C PRO A 8 -6.08 -29.37 -3.45
N ALA A 9 -7.01 -28.70 -2.77
CA ALA A 9 -8.25 -29.28 -2.24
C ALA A 9 -9.11 -30.00 -3.30
N GLY A 10 -8.99 -29.62 -4.58
CA GLY A 10 -9.65 -30.24 -5.73
C GLY A 10 -8.78 -31.23 -6.54
N TYR A 11 -7.73 -31.80 -5.94
CA TYR A 11 -6.79 -32.67 -6.64
C TYR A 11 -7.47 -33.92 -7.23
N ASP A 12 -7.35 -34.04 -8.54
CA ASP A 12 -7.75 -35.15 -9.38
C ASP A 12 -6.49 -35.78 -10.02
N PRO A 13 -6.16 -37.06 -9.73
CA PRO A 13 -4.95 -37.71 -10.23
C PRO A 13 -4.89 -37.89 -11.75
N GLU A 14 -6.01 -37.70 -12.46
CA GLU A 14 -6.04 -37.80 -13.92
C GLU A 14 -5.59 -36.51 -14.63
N LYS A 15 -5.65 -35.38 -13.95
CA LYS A 15 -5.27 -34.06 -14.50
C LYS A 15 -3.78 -33.78 -14.36
N ARG A 16 -3.27 -32.92 -15.23
CA ARG A 16 -1.90 -32.40 -15.13
C ARG A 16 -1.89 -31.10 -14.32
N TYR A 17 -0.94 -30.95 -13.40
CA TYR A 17 -0.86 -29.79 -12.50
C TYR A 17 0.40 -28.97 -12.71
N PRO A 18 0.30 -27.64 -12.67
CA PRO A 18 1.45 -26.79 -12.38
C PRO A 18 2.07 -27.17 -11.05
N VAL A 19 3.40 -27.07 -10.95
CA VAL A 19 4.13 -27.45 -9.74
C VAL A 19 5.11 -26.37 -9.32
N VAL A 20 5.10 -26.00 -8.05
CA VAL A 20 6.14 -25.18 -7.42
C VAL A 20 7.13 -26.09 -6.70
N TYR A 21 8.42 -25.99 -7.04
CA TYR A 21 9.53 -26.66 -6.39
C TYR A 21 10.26 -25.66 -5.48
N GLY A 22 10.01 -25.76 -4.18
CA GLY A 22 10.49 -24.82 -3.18
C GLY A 22 11.71 -25.28 -2.40
N PHE A 23 12.57 -24.31 -2.06
CA PHE A 23 13.83 -24.52 -1.33
C PHE A 23 13.92 -23.62 -0.09
N SER A 24 14.19 -24.23 1.07
CA SER A 24 14.49 -23.52 2.34
C SER A 24 15.97 -23.66 2.73
N PRO A 25 16.53 -22.69 3.49
CA PRO A 25 17.85 -22.81 4.12
C PRO A 25 17.84 -23.76 5.33
N ALA A 26 19.04 -24.11 5.84
CA ALA A 26 19.38 -25.18 6.82
C ALA A 26 18.40 -25.54 7.96
N ASP A 27 17.75 -24.56 8.59
CA ASP A 27 16.88 -24.78 9.76
C ASP A 27 15.40 -24.77 9.37
N GLY A 28 15.09 -25.17 8.14
CA GLY A 28 13.77 -25.12 7.55
C GLY A 28 12.83 -26.21 8.07
N ASN A 29 11.53 -25.95 7.98
CA ASN A 29 10.50 -26.97 8.09
C ASN A 29 9.77 -27.06 6.75
N ALA A 30 10.12 -28.07 5.95
CA ALA A 30 9.54 -28.26 4.62
C ALA A 30 8.01 -28.37 4.63
N ASP A 31 7.41 -28.99 5.66
CA ASP A 31 5.96 -29.07 5.79
C ASP A 31 5.34 -27.70 6.10
N ALA A 32 5.93 -26.94 7.03
CA ALA A 32 5.46 -25.58 7.32
C ALA A 32 5.60 -24.64 6.11
N ALA A 33 6.71 -24.75 5.37
CA ALA A 33 6.96 -23.96 4.17
C ALA A 33 5.97 -24.32 3.04
N ALA A 34 5.69 -25.61 2.80
CA ALA A 34 4.69 -26.04 1.84
C ALA A 34 3.27 -25.58 2.25
N ARG A 35 2.92 -25.66 3.54
CA ARG A 35 1.60 -25.22 4.05
C ARG A 35 1.35 -23.73 3.90
N ARG A 36 2.39 -22.88 3.90
CA ARG A 36 2.23 -21.44 3.61
C ARG A 36 1.63 -21.19 2.23
N TRP A 37 1.87 -22.09 1.29
CA TRP A 37 1.33 -22.00 -0.06
C TRP A 37 -0.04 -22.66 -0.22
N SER A 38 -0.63 -23.26 0.83
CA SER A 38 -1.89 -24.02 0.73
C SER A 38 -3.02 -23.24 0.05
N ARG A 39 -3.29 -22.01 0.50
CA ARG A 39 -4.30 -21.14 -0.10
C ARG A 39 -4.00 -20.82 -1.56
N THR A 40 -2.75 -20.49 -1.88
CA THR A 40 -2.31 -20.24 -3.26
C THR A 40 -2.48 -21.48 -4.14
N ALA A 41 -2.11 -22.64 -3.62
CA ALA A 41 -2.25 -23.93 -4.28
C ALA A 41 -3.73 -24.25 -4.56
N ASP A 42 -4.60 -24.05 -3.58
CA ASP A 42 -6.04 -24.26 -3.72
C ASP A 42 -6.66 -23.34 -4.76
N GLN A 43 -6.35 -22.04 -4.71
CA GLN A 43 -6.89 -21.04 -5.63
C GLN A 43 -6.37 -21.22 -7.06
N ALA A 44 -5.07 -21.47 -7.22
CA ALA A 44 -4.44 -21.57 -8.53
C ALA A 44 -4.55 -22.98 -9.13
N GLY A 45 -4.96 -23.98 -8.34
CA GLY A 45 -4.93 -25.39 -8.72
C GLY A 45 -3.50 -25.90 -8.92
N TRP A 46 -2.57 -25.53 -8.04
CA TRP A 46 -1.15 -25.86 -8.16
C TRP A 46 -0.72 -26.87 -7.11
N VAL A 47 0.24 -27.74 -7.44
CA VAL A 47 0.92 -28.60 -6.47
C VAL A 47 2.16 -27.88 -5.95
N VAL A 48 2.42 -28.02 -4.66
CA VAL A 48 3.61 -27.40 -4.03
C VAL A 48 4.45 -28.48 -3.41
N ALA A 49 5.65 -28.66 -3.93
CA ALA A 49 6.66 -29.53 -3.37
C ALA A 49 7.74 -28.67 -2.73
N TRP A 50 8.18 -29.00 -1.52
CA TRP A 50 9.16 -28.21 -0.79
C TRP A 50 10.22 -29.10 -0.13
N CYS A 51 11.49 -28.72 -0.26
CA CYS A 51 12.59 -29.39 0.42
C CYS A 51 13.48 -28.42 1.18
N ASP A 52 14.09 -28.92 2.25
CA ASP A 52 15.14 -28.20 2.97
C ASP A 52 16.51 -28.55 2.39
N LEU A 53 17.31 -27.53 2.06
CA LEU A 53 18.67 -27.68 1.54
C LEU A 53 19.67 -28.08 2.63
N GLY A 54 19.35 -27.93 3.92
CA GLY A 54 20.19 -28.40 5.03
C GLY A 54 21.52 -27.65 5.19
N VAL A 55 21.69 -26.49 4.53
CA VAL A 55 22.89 -25.64 4.62
C VAL A 55 22.49 -24.16 4.71
N ALA A 56 23.21 -23.40 5.54
CA ALA A 56 22.94 -21.99 5.81
C ALA A 56 23.57 -21.07 4.75
N ASP A 57 24.66 -21.52 4.11
CA ASP A 57 25.44 -20.78 3.11
C ASP A 57 25.36 -21.42 1.71
N ALA A 58 26.02 -20.77 0.73
CA ALA A 58 26.01 -21.16 -0.68
C ALA A 58 26.27 -22.66 -0.89
N VAL A 59 25.22 -23.37 -1.27
CA VAL A 59 25.26 -24.78 -1.67
C VAL A 59 26.06 -24.87 -2.96
N LYS A 60 26.93 -25.88 -3.09
CA LYS A 60 27.58 -26.16 -4.37
C LYS A 60 26.51 -26.43 -5.43
N VAL A 61 26.75 -25.93 -6.63
CA VAL A 61 25.78 -26.04 -7.73
C VAL A 61 25.46 -27.50 -8.05
N GLU A 62 26.45 -28.38 -7.98
CA GLU A 62 26.30 -29.82 -8.26
C GLU A 62 25.36 -30.50 -7.25
N ASP A 63 25.43 -30.09 -5.97
CA ASP A 63 24.58 -30.61 -4.91
C ASP A 63 23.13 -30.12 -5.10
N LEU A 64 22.93 -28.86 -5.50
CA LEU A 64 21.59 -28.33 -5.84
C LEU A 64 20.94 -29.09 -6.99
N GLN A 65 21.69 -29.41 -8.04
CA GLN A 65 21.17 -30.18 -9.19
C GLN A 65 20.75 -31.59 -8.79
N ALA A 66 21.53 -32.26 -7.94
CA ALA A 66 21.18 -33.59 -7.43
C ALA A 66 19.89 -33.56 -6.58
N VAL A 67 19.73 -32.52 -5.75
CA VAL A 67 18.50 -32.31 -4.95
C VAL A 67 17.29 -32.07 -5.85
N LEU A 68 17.40 -31.15 -6.82
CA LEU A 68 16.31 -30.88 -7.76
C LEU A 68 15.89 -32.14 -8.52
N LYS A 69 16.86 -32.91 -9.03
CA LYS A 69 16.60 -34.16 -9.76
C LYS A 69 15.86 -35.18 -8.89
N ALA A 70 16.29 -35.37 -7.65
CA ALA A 70 15.65 -36.31 -6.72
C ALA A 70 14.22 -35.86 -6.35
N MET A 71 14.05 -34.56 -6.11
CA MET A 71 12.76 -33.94 -5.79
C MET A 71 11.76 -34.09 -6.93
N MET A 72 12.16 -33.71 -8.16
CA MET A 72 11.31 -33.85 -9.35
C MET A 72 10.92 -35.32 -9.58
N ALA A 73 11.88 -36.26 -9.52
CA ALA A 73 11.58 -37.68 -9.68
C ALA A 73 10.59 -38.21 -8.62
N ALA A 74 10.66 -37.71 -7.39
CA ALA A 74 9.74 -38.08 -6.32
C ALA A 74 8.31 -37.54 -6.54
N VAL A 75 8.20 -36.32 -7.07
CA VAL A 75 6.92 -35.66 -7.40
C VAL A 75 6.30 -36.30 -8.64
N GLU A 76 7.05 -36.44 -9.73
CA GLU A 76 6.59 -37.02 -11.00
C GLU A 76 6.10 -38.46 -10.86
N LYS A 77 6.59 -39.21 -9.86
CA LYS A 77 6.09 -40.55 -9.52
C LYS A 77 4.64 -40.55 -9.00
N ARG A 78 4.15 -39.43 -8.47
CA ARG A 78 2.87 -39.32 -7.73
C ARG A 78 1.90 -38.32 -8.34
N VAL A 79 2.43 -37.33 -9.06
CA VAL A 79 1.69 -36.21 -9.62
C VAL A 79 1.94 -36.18 -11.12
N ARG A 80 0.87 -36.07 -11.92
CA ARG A 80 0.99 -35.77 -13.35
C ARG A 80 1.37 -34.30 -13.49
N VAL A 81 2.65 -34.02 -13.69
CA VAL A 81 3.18 -32.65 -13.80
C VAL A 81 2.84 -32.04 -15.16
N HIS A 82 2.44 -30.77 -15.17
CA HIS A 82 2.24 -30.01 -16.40
C HIS A 82 3.60 -29.77 -17.08
N PRO A 83 3.75 -30.11 -18.38
CA PRO A 83 5.06 -30.17 -19.04
C PRO A 83 5.79 -28.81 -19.13
N ARG A 84 5.04 -27.70 -19.02
CA ARG A 84 5.55 -26.33 -19.21
C ARG A 84 5.24 -25.37 -18.06
N ARG A 85 4.68 -25.85 -16.93
CA ARG A 85 4.26 -24.99 -15.80
C ARG A 85 4.85 -25.47 -14.48
N SER A 86 6.16 -25.68 -14.51
CA SER A 86 6.93 -25.89 -13.30
C SER A 86 7.59 -24.57 -12.91
N TYR A 87 7.60 -24.26 -11.63
CA TYR A 87 8.16 -23.04 -11.07
C TYR A 87 9.15 -23.39 -9.97
N ALA A 88 10.23 -22.63 -9.86
CA ALA A 88 11.13 -22.71 -8.70
C ALA A 88 10.69 -21.69 -7.65
N ALA A 89 10.90 -21.97 -6.37
CA ALA A 89 10.63 -21.01 -5.30
C ALA A 89 11.67 -21.12 -4.20
N GLY A 90 11.91 -20.05 -3.47
CA GLY A 90 12.72 -20.18 -2.27
C GLY A 90 12.76 -18.95 -1.39
N LEU A 91 13.29 -19.16 -0.18
CA LEU A 91 13.45 -18.14 0.85
C LEU A 91 14.94 -17.86 1.09
N ALA A 92 15.34 -16.59 1.09
CA ALA A 92 16.70 -16.13 1.34
C ALA A 92 17.74 -16.89 0.49
N ALA A 93 18.64 -17.68 1.10
CA ALA A 93 19.59 -18.52 0.37
C ALA A 93 18.89 -19.51 -0.59
N GLY A 94 17.71 -20.01 -0.21
CA GLY A 94 16.85 -20.83 -1.06
C GLY A 94 16.30 -20.08 -2.27
N ALA A 95 16.05 -18.77 -2.18
CA ALA A 95 15.64 -17.94 -3.31
C ALA A 95 16.77 -17.82 -4.35
N ARG A 96 18.01 -17.64 -3.87
CA ARG A 96 19.20 -17.64 -4.73
C ARG A 96 19.41 -19.01 -5.38
N ALA A 97 19.21 -20.10 -4.64
CA ALA A 97 19.25 -21.46 -5.17
C ALA A 97 18.16 -21.69 -6.24
N ALA A 98 16.92 -21.25 -5.99
CA ALA A 98 15.81 -21.35 -6.93
C ALA A 98 16.11 -20.63 -8.25
N LEU A 99 16.63 -19.40 -8.16
CA LEU A 99 17.04 -18.62 -9.32
C LEU A 99 18.19 -19.30 -10.08
N ALA A 100 19.21 -19.79 -9.37
CA ALA A 100 20.35 -20.47 -9.98
C ALA A 100 19.91 -21.76 -10.70
N LEU A 101 19.06 -22.58 -10.07
CA LEU A 101 18.53 -23.80 -10.65
C LEU A 101 17.67 -23.52 -11.89
N ALA A 102 16.83 -22.49 -11.85
CA ALA A 102 16.03 -22.11 -13.00
C ALA A 102 16.87 -21.58 -14.17
N ARG A 103 18.02 -20.96 -13.90
CA ARG A 103 18.99 -20.55 -14.93
C ARG A 103 19.77 -21.73 -15.52
N LEU A 104 20.09 -22.73 -14.70
CA LEU A 104 20.81 -23.93 -15.15
C LEU A 104 19.92 -24.92 -15.89
N HIS A 105 18.62 -24.93 -15.57
CA HIS A 105 17.61 -25.80 -16.16
C HIS A 105 16.43 -25.00 -16.71
N PRO A 106 16.67 -24.05 -17.63
CA PRO A 106 15.62 -23.15 -18.11
C PRO A 106 14.54 -23.87 -18.93
N GLU A 107 14.84 -25.06 -19.45
CA GLU A 107 13.88 -25.95 -20.11
C GLU A 107 12.85 -26.54 -19.13
N ARG A 108 13.15 -26.51 -17.83
CA ARG A 108 12.30 -27.10 -16.78
C ARG A 108 11.37 -26.09 -16.13
N PHE A 109 11.66 -24.80 -16.20
CA PHE A 109 10.94 -23.79 -15.42
C PHE A 109 10.31 -22.71 -16.29
N ALA A 110 9.07 -22.35 -15.98
CA ALA A 110 8.40 -21.18 -16.56
C ALA A 110 8.64 -19.91 -15.73
N GLY A 111 9.01 -20.05 -14.46
CA GLY A 111 9.35 -18.91 -13.63
C GLY A 111 9.86 -19.26 -12.25
N VAL A 112 10.24 -18.22 -11.50
CA VAL A 112 10.85 -18.32 -10.18
C VAL A 112 10.16 -17.37 -9.20
N PHE A 113 9.89 -17.85 -7.99
CA PHE A 113 9.47 -17.04 -6.85
C PHE A 113 10.65 -16.83 -5.90
N CYS A 114 11.03 -15.58 -5.70
CA CYS A 114 12.16 -15.22 -4.84
C CYS A 114 11.67 -14.47 -3.60
N GLU A 115 11.75 -15.08 -2.41
CA GLU A 115 11.42 -14.42 -1.15
C GLU A 115 12.71 -13.98 -0.43
N GLY A 116 12.85 -12.69 -0.13
CA GLY A 116 13.91 -12.13 0.71
C GLY A 116 15.31 -12.08 0.09
N ALA A 117 15.51 -12.59 -1.14
CA ALA A 117 16.77 -12.41 -1.87
C ALA A 117 16.58 -12.57 -3.38
N LEU A 118 17.16 -11.66 -4.16
CA LEU A 118 17.22 -11.77 -5.62
C LEU A 118 18.54 -11.18 -6.10
N ALA A 119 19.53 -12.05 -6.38
CA ALA A 119 20.81 -11.59 -6.87
C ALA A 119 20.67 -10.98 -8.27
N ALA A 120 21.30 -9.83 -8.49
CA ALA A 120 21.45 -9.26 -9.82
C ALA A 120 22.17 -10.27 -10.73
N VAL A 121 21.63 -10.47 -11.94
CA VAL A 121 22.18 -11.41 -12.92
C VAL A 121 22.80 -10.63 -14.07
N PRO A 122 24.06 -10.93 -14.47
CA PRO A 122 24.69 -10.28 -15.61
C PRO A 122 23.89 -10.44 -16.91
N ARG A 123 24.13 -9.51 -17.84
CA ARG A 123 23.34 -9.42 -19.08
C ARG A 123 23.44 -10.71 -19.90
N GLY A 124 22.28 -11.30 -20.20
CA GLY A 124 22.18 -12.48 -21.06
C GLY A 124 22.36 -13.82 -20.33
N GLU A 125 22.60 -13.82 -19.02
CA GLU A 125 22.75 -15.06 -18.25
C GLU A 125 21.44 -15.57 -17.61
N HIS A 126 20.35 -14.80 -17.71
CA HIS A 126 19.01 -15.24 -17.31
C HIS A 126 18.12 -15.45 -18.55
N PRO A 127 17.41 -16.59 -18.67
CA PRO A 127 16.57 -16.88 -19.83
C PRO A 127 15.31 -15.99 -19.81
N ARG A 128 14.99 -15.37 -20.95
CA ARG A 128 13.86 -14.43 -21.06
C ARG A 128 12.49 -15.05 -20.81
N HIS A 129 12.32 -16.35 -21.08
CA HIS A 129 11.06 -17.05 -20.86
C HIS A 129 10.86 -17.49 -19.40
N VAL A 130 11.89 -17.42 -18.56
CA VAL A 130 11.80 -17.72 -17.14
C VAL A 130 11.44 -16.44 -16.40
N ALA A 131 10.15 -16.24 -16.14
CA ALA A 131 9.67 -15.07 -15.42
C ALA A 131 10.12 -15.09 -13.94
N VAL A 132 10.20 -13.92 -13.31
CA VAL A 132 10.59 -13.82 -11.90
C VAL A 132 9.54 -13.02 -11.13
N PHE A 133 9.09 -13.54 -9.99
CA PHE A 133 8.27 -12.82 -9.04
C PHE A 133 9.01 -12.73 -7.71
N ALA A 134 9.49 -11.53 -7.38
CA ALA A 134 10.30 -11.32 -6.20
C ALA A 134 9.53 -10.59 -5.12
N MET A 135 9.73 -11.02 -3.88
CA MET A 135 9.07 -10.50 -2.69
C MET A 135 10.12 -10.22 -1.63
N ALA A 136 10.07 -9.04 -1.01
CA ALA A 136 10.99 -8.71 0.08
C ALA A 136 10.33 -7.78 1.10
N GLY A 137 10.70 -7.95 2.37
CA GLY A 137 10.34 -6.96 3.38
C GLY A 137 11.10 -5.66 3.13
N ARG A 138 10.48 -4.50 3.38
CA ARG A 138 11.15 -3.20 3.20
C ARG A 138 12.37 -2.99 4.10
N ARG A 139 12.40 -3.65 5.25
CA ARG A 139 13.51 -3.64 6.22
C ARG A 139 14.43 -4.85 6.05
N ASP A 140 14.17 -5.71 5.07
CA ASP A 140 15.06 -6.81 4.73
C ASP A 140 16.43 -6.24 4.34
N PRO A 141 17.55 -6.74 4.88
CA PRO A 141 18.89 -6.32 4.44
C PRO A 141 19.11 -6.49 2.92
N HIS A 142 18.36 -7.37 2.26
CA HIS A 142 18.39 -7.60 0.82
C HIS A 142 17.35 -6.77 0.03
N ALA A 143 16.58 -5.88 0.66
CA ALA A 143 15.56 -5.08 -0.04
C ALA A 143 16.16 -4.23 -1.18
N ALA A 144 17.34 -3.63 -0.95
CA ALA A 144 18.05 -2.87 -1.97
C ALA A 144 18.56 -3.75 -3.12
N GLU A 145 18.98 -4.99 -2.82
CA GLU A 145 19.38 -5.99 -3.81
C GLU A 145 18.21 -6.33 -4.74
N VAL A 146 17.04 -6.60 -4.16
CA VAL A 146 15.80 -6.91 -4.90
C VAL A 146 15.34 -5.71 -5.75
N ALA A 147 15.43 -4.49 -5.23
CA ALA A 147 15.11 -3.28 -5.99
C ALA A 147 16.06 -3.07 -7.18
N MET A 148 17.36 -3.29 -6.99
CA MET A 148 18.36 -3.18 -8.04
C MET A 148 18.15 -4.24 -9.13
N ALA A 149 17.82 -5.47 -8.74
CA ALA A 149 17.51 -6.54 -9.68
C ALA A 149 16.34 -6.16 -10.61
N LYS A 150 15.34 -5.41 -10.13
CA LYS A 150 14.28 -4.87 -10.98
C LYS A 150 14.80 -4.05 -12.16
N VAL A 151 15.63 -3.05 -11.86
CA VAL A 151 16.21 -2.17 -12.87
C VAL A 151 17.01 -2.96 -13.91
N ILE A 152 17.79 -3.95 -13.45
CA ILE A 152 18.68 -4.75 -14.29
C ILE A 152 17.89 -5.71 -15.19
N PHE A 153 16.84 -6.35 -14.67
CA PHE A 153 16.03 -7.31 -15.42
C PHE A 153 15.12 -6.61 -16.43
N ASP A 154 14.53 -5.47 -16.05
CA ASP A 154 13.73 -4.63 -16.96
C ASP A 154 14.57 -4.20 -18.17
N ALA A 155 15.82 -3.76 -17.94
CA ALA A 155 16.75 -3.39 -19.02
C ALA A 155 17.13 -4.55 -19.96
N GLN A 156 16.88 -5.80 -19.55
CA GLN A 156 17.14 -7.01 -20.34
C GLN A 156 15.90 -7.57 -21.05
N GLY A 157 14.71 -7.02 -20.74
CA GLY A 157 13.43 -7.53 -21.21
C GLY A 157 13.05 -8.86 -20.57
N ILE A 158 13.48 -9.09 -19.32
CA ILE A 158 13.07 -10.27 -18.55
C ILE A 158 11.79 -9.91 -17.78
N PRO A 159 10.70 -10.70 -17.88
CA PRO A 159 9.51 -10.47 -17.08
C PRO A 159 9.86 -10.60 -15.58
N LEU A 160 9.87 -9.47 -14.86
CA LEU A 160 10.10 -9.42 -13.42
C LEU A 160 9.10 -8.50 -12.74
N GLU A 161 8.37 -9.07 -11.79
CA GLU A 161 7.52 -8.31 -10.88
C GLU A 161 8.11 -8.33 -9.48
N VAL A 162 8.16 -7.17 -8.83
CA VAL A 162 8.69 -7.02 -7.46
C VAL A 162 7.59 -6.53 -6.53
N ARG A 163 7.47 -7.18 -5.37
CA ARG A 163 6.56 -6.80 -4.29
C ARG A 163 7.31 -6.60 -2.99
N PHE A 164 7.30 -5.35 -2.51
CA PHE A 164 7.75 -5.05 -1.16
C PHE A 164 6.58 -5.11 -0.19
N PHE A 165 6.77 -5.81 0.93
CA PHE A 165 5.83 -5.79 2.04
C PHE A 165 6.43 -5.09 3.26
N ASP A 166 5.56 -4.62 4.16
CA ASP A 166 6.02 -4.11 5.44
C ASP A 166 6.53 -5.28 6.28
N GLY A 167 7.85 -5.36 6.43
CA GLY A 167 8.52 -6.50 7.03
C GLY A 167 10.04 -6.41 6.95
N GLY A 168 10.73 -7.29 7.66
CA GLY A 168 12.17 -7.55 7.56
C GLY A 168 12.48 -8.78 6.70
N ALA A 169 13.33 -9.67 7.22
CA ALA A 169 13.77 -10.90 6.54
C ALA A 169 12.80 -12.09 6.68
N GLU A 170 11.62 -11.87 7.25
CA GLU A 170 10.59 -12.90 7.35
C GLU A 170 10.01 -13.30 5.97
N PRO A 171 9.41 -14.50 5.86
CA PRO A 171 8.77 -14.93 4.62
C PRO A 171 7.60 -14.02 4.19
N ALA A 172 7.35 -13.94 2.88
CA ALA A 172 6.32 -13.07 2.33
C ALA A 172 4.90 -13.43 2.83
N PRO A 173 3.99 -12.47 3.00
CA PRO A 173 2.60 -12.76 3.29
C PRO A 173 1.95 -13.63 2.19
N GLY A 174 1.09 -14.57 2.57
CA GLY A 174 0.45 -15.50 1.62
C GLY A 174 -0.27 -14.82 0.45
N ARG A 175 -0.86 -13.63 0.69
CA ARG A 175 -1.48 -12.80 -0.36
C ARG A 175 -0.54 -12.44 -1.53
N LEU A 176 0.77 -12.30 -1.27
CA LEU A 176 1.75 -12.02 -2.32
C LEU A 176 2.09 -13.28 -3.12
N LEU A 177 2.01 -14.46 -2.50
CA LEU A 177 2.12 -15.75 -3.20
C LEU A 177 0.90 -15.93 -4.13
N GLU A 178 -0.30 -15.61 -3.66
CA GLU A 178 -1.53 -15.59 -4.46
C GLU A 178 -1.42 -14.62 -5.64
N GLU A 179 -0.94 -13.40 -5.41
CA GLU A 179 -0.72 -12.40 -6.46
C GLU A 179 0.31 -12.89 -7.49
N GLY A 180 1.43 -13.44 -7.03
CA GLY A 180 2.46 -13.95 -7.93
C GLY A 180 2.01 -15.16 -8.74
N ALA A 181 1.23 -16.07 -8.16
CA ALA A 181 0.63 -17.19 -8.91
C ALA A 181 -0.36 -16.71 -9.98
N ARG A 182 -1.13 -15.66 -9.69
CA ARG A 182 -2.03 -15.01 -10.66
C ARG A 182 -1.22 -14.38 -11.79
N TRP A 183 -0.17 -13.63 -11.47
CA TRP A 183 0.71 -13.00 -12.45
C TRP A 183 1.42 -14.02 -13.35
N MET A 184 1.95 -15.10 -12.77
CA MET A 184 2.56 -16.21 -13.53
C MET A 184 1.56 -16.92 -14.43
N SER A 185 0.33 -17.14 -13.96
CA SER A 185 -0.74 -17.74 -14.77
C SER A 185 -1.13 -16.82 -15.93
N ARG A 186 -1.17 -15.51 -15.70
CA ARG A 186 -1.43 -14.50 -16.73
C ARG A 186 -0.37 -14.54 -17.82
N LEU A 187 0.92 -14.52 -17.46
CA LEU A 187 2.02 -14.65 -18.42
C LEU A 187 1.92 -15.93 -19.24
N TRP A 188 1.56 -17.05 -18.60
CA TRP A 188 1.30 -18.31 -19.28
C TRP A 188 0.21 -18.16 -20.33
N PHE A 189 -0.95 -17.58 -20.00
CA PHE A 189 -2.03 -17.40 -20.96
C PHE A 189 -1.67 -16.42 -22.09
N ILE A 190 -0.96 -15.33 -21.80
CA ILE A 190 -0.51 -14.36 -22.83
C ILE A 190 0.37 -15.05 -23.88
N HIS A 191 1.30 -15.89 -23.44
CA HIS A 191 2.28 -16.57 -24.29
C HIS A 191 1.92 -18.02 -24.63
N GLN A 192 0.69 -18.44 -24.32
CA GLN A 192 0.26 -19.82 -24.51
C GLN A 192 0.28 -20.19 -26.00
N ASP A 193 1.14 -21.15 -26.34
CA ASP A 193 1.29 -21.77 -27.66
C ASP A 193 0.76 -23.22 -27.68
N ASP A 194 0.30 -23.76 -26.54
CA ASP A 194 -0.37 -25.06 -26.44
C ASP A 194 -1.86 -24.92 -26.79
N ASP A 195 -2.24 -25.58 -27.89
CA ASP A 195 -3.61 -25.58 -28.43
C ASP A 195 -4.35 -26.92 -28.21
N SER A 196 -3.89 -27.72 -27.25
CA SER A 196 -4.57 -28.96 -26.85
C SER A 196 -5.99 -28.70 -26.32
N PRO A 197 -6.92 -29.67 -26.44
CA PRO A 197 -8.26 -29.53 -25.88
C PRO A 197 -8.29 -29.23 -24.38
N GLU A 198 -7.31 -29.74 -23.63
CA GLU A 198 -7.11 -29.43 -22.21
C GLU A 198 -6.74 -27.96 -22.00
N ALA A 199 -5.73 -27.47 -22.74
CA ALA A 199 -5.26 -26.09 -22.65
C ALA A 199 -6.35 -25.07 -23.05
N ARG A 200 -7.12 -25.36 -24.12
CA ARG A 200 -8.26 -24.51 -24.52
C ARG A 200 -9.33 -24.44 -23.43
N ARG A 201 -9.70 -25.59 -22.85
CA ARG A 201 -10.69 -25.65 -21.75
C ARG A 201 -10.22 -24.88 -20.52
N GLU A 202 -8.95 -25.01 -20.15
CA GLU A 202 -8.36 -24.27 -19.03
C GLU A 202 -8.37 -22.76 -19.30
N ARG A 203 -7.89 -22.33 -20.48
CA ARG A 203 -7.86 -20.92 -20.86
C ARG A 203 -9.26 -20.30 -20.90
N LEU A 204 -10.24 -21.02 -21.43
CA LEU A 204 -11.64 -20.59 -21.46
C LEU A 204 -12.25 -20.48 -20.05
N ALA A 205 -11.95 -21.42 -19.15
CA ALA A 205 -12.38 -21.34 -17.76
C ALA A 205 -11.78 -20.12 -17.05
N ALA A 206 -10.48 -19.91 -17.18
CA ALA A 206 -9.80 -18.74 -16.60
C ALA A 206 -10.35 -17.41 -17.13
N ALA A 207 -10.68 -17.34 -18.43
CA ALA A 207 -11.33 -16.17 -19.01
C ALA A 207 -12.72 -15.93 -18.41
N ARG A 208 -13.54 -16.97 -18.24
CA ARG A 208 -14.86 -16.82 -17.61
C ARG A 208 -14.76 -16.25 -16.19
N ASP A 209 -13.83 -16.75 -15.40
CA ASP A 209 -13.62 -16.27 -14.03
C ASP A 209 -13.13 -14.81 -14.02
N ALA A 210 -12.18 -14.47 -14.88
CA ALA A 210 -11.67 -13.10 -15.00
C ALA A 210 -12.76 -12.11 -15.44
N LEU A 211 -13.63 -12.49 -16.38
CA LEU A 211 -14.73 -11.64 -16.83
C LEU A 211 -15.86 -11.55 -15.79
N ALA A 212 -16.08 -12.61 -15.00
CA ALA A 212 -17.00 -12.56 -13.86
C ALA A 212 -16.57 -11.51 -12.83
N GLU A 213 -15.25 -11.38 -12.59
CA GLU A 213 -14.70 -10.34 -11.71
C GLU A 213 -14.85 -8.91 -12.26
N VAL A 214 -14.81 -8.72 -13.58
CA VAL A 214 -15.17 -7.44 -14.23
C VAL A 214 -16.64 -7.11 -13.97
N ARG A 215 -17.53 -8.08 -14.22
CA ARG A 215 -18.97 -7.92 -14.02
C ARG A 215 -19.33 -7.66 -12.55
N LYS A 216 -18.62 -8.29 -11.62
CA LYS A 216 -18.76 -8.02 -10.19
C LYS A 216 -18.41 -6.58 -9.84
N CYS A 217 -17.28 -6.05 -10.33
CA CYS A 217 -16.96 -4.63 -10.15
C CYS A 217 -18.05 -3.70 -10.70
N LEU A 218 -18.66 -4.05 -11.85
CA LEU A 218 -19.77 -3.28 -12.40
C LEU A 218 -21.03 -3.36 -11.53
N GLN A 219 -21.32 -4.52 -10.94
CA GLN A 219 -22.43 -4.69 -9.98
C GLN A 219 -22.20 -3.86 -8.71
N ASP A 220 -20.94 -3.72 -8.28
CA ASP A 220 -20.53 -2.92 -7.13
C ASP A 220 -20.38 -1.41 -7.48
N ASP A 221 -20.74 -0.99 -8.70
CA ASP A 221 -20.57 0.36 -9.27
C ASP A 221 -19.10 0.89 -9.25
N ASP A 222 -18.11 0.00 -9.15
CA ASP A 222 -16.69 0.30 -9.26
C ASP A 222 -16.22 0.24 -10.72
N ARG A 223 -16.72 1.18 -11.53
CA ARG A 223 -16.38 1.29 -12.97
C ARG A 223 -14.88 1.42 -13.25
N PRO A 224 -14.09 2.16 -12.46
CA PRO A 224 -12.65 2.23 -12.68
C PRO A 224 -11.94 0.88 -12.48
N SER A 225 -12.28 0.10 -11.45
CA SER A 225 -11.74 -1.25 -11.29
C SER A 225 -12.23 -2.21 -12.36
N ALA A 226 -13.52 -2.11 -12.75
CA ALA A 226 -14.06 -2.88 -13.87
C ALA A 226 -13.28 -2.61 -15.16
N TYR A 227 -12.98 -1.35 -15.45
CA TYR A 227 -12.22 -0.94 -16.62
C TYR A 227 -10.77 -1.46 -16.59
N ALA A 228 -10.06 -1.32 -15.46
CA ALA A 228 -8.70 -1.85 -15.30
C ALA A 228 -8.65 -3.38 -15.47
N ARG A 229 -9.60 -4.11 -14.87
CA ARG A 229 -9.72 -5.56 -14.99
C ARG A 229 -10.09 -6.00 -16.41
N ALA A 230 -10.94 -5.23 -17.11
CA ALA A 230 -11.30 -5.51 -18.49
C ALA A 230 -10.10 -5.32 -19.43
N LEU A 231 -9.26 -4.31 -19.21
CA LEU A 231 -8.00 -4.15 -19.95
C LEU A 231 -7.04 -5.32 -19.70
N GLU A 232 -6.89 -5.74 -18.44
CA GLU A 232 -6.09 -6.91 -18.09
C GLU A 232 -6.63 -8.19 -18.75
N PHE A 233 -7.94 -8.38 -18.74
CA PHE A 233 -8.60 -9.47 -19.46
C PHE A 233 -8.25 -9.41 -20.95
N GLN A 234 -8.40 -8.23 -21.58
CA GLN A 234 -8.15 -8.06 -23.00
C GLN A 234 -6.68 -8.37 -23.33
N GLU A 235 -5.73 -7.84 -22.58
CA GLU A 235 -4.30 -8.13 -22.78
C GLU A 235 -4.00 -9.64 -22.68
N THR A 236 -4.66 -10.34 -21.75
CA THR A 236 -4.41 -11.76 -21.45
C THR A 236 -5.02 -12.72 -22.48
N PHE A 237 -6.23 -12.43 -22.94
CA PHE A 237 -7.03 -13.39 -23.71
C PHE A 237 -7.27 -12.99 -25.17
N GLN A 238 -6.90 -11.78 -25.61
CA GLN A 238 -7.16 -11.28 -26.97
C GLN A 238 -6.64 -12.18 -28.09
N ASN A 239 -5.52 -12.87 -27.87
CA ASN A 239 -4.90 -13.73 -28.86
C ASN A 239 -5.53 -15.13 -28.82
N THR A 240 -6.68 -15.28 -29.48
CA THR A 240 -7.40 -16.56 -29.56
C THR A 240 -8.02 -16.81 -30.94
N THR A 241 -8.10 -18.09 -31.30
CA THR A 241 -8.86 -18.62 -32.45
C THR A 241 -10.06 -19.47 -32.00
N ASP A 242 -10.30 -19.59 -30.69
CA ASP A 242 -11.42 -20.35 -30.12
C ASP A 242 -12.67 -19.47 -30.11
N ASP A 243 -13.75 -19.91 -30.76
CA ASP A 243 -14.98 -19.13 -30.91
C ASP A 243 -15.62 -18.75 -29.57
N ALA A 244 -15.58 -19.66 -28.58
CA ALA A 244 -16.18 -19.42 -27.27
C ALA A 244 -15.36 -18.41 -26.46
N LEU A 245 -14.03 -18.48 -26.54
CA LEU A 245 -13.15 -17.47 -25.95
C LEU A 245 -13.25 -16.14 -26.69
N GLY A 246 -13.36 -16.18 -28.02
CA GLY A 246 -13.55 -15.00 -28.88
C GLY A 246 -14.80 -14.21 -28.52
N ALA A 247 -15.89 -14.88 -28.16
CA ALA A 247 -17.10 -14.23 -27.66
C ALA A 247 -16.87 -13.46 -26.34
N LEU A 248 -16.09 -14.02 -25.41
CA LEU A 248 -15.74 -13.34 -24.15
C LEU A 248 -14.79 -12.15 -24.39
N VAL A 249 -13.86 -12.27 -25.34
CA VAL A 249 -12.99 -11.17 -25.78
C VAL A 249 -13.79 -10.04 -26.40
N ALA A 250 -14.76 -10.36 -27.26
CA ALA A 250 -15.64 -9.36 -27.84
C ALA A 250 -16.48 -8.65 -26.77
N GLU A 251 -16.97 -9.38 -25.76
CA GLU A 251 -17.69 -8.79 -24.62
C GLU A 251 -16.79 -7.83 -23.83
N ALA A 252 -15.58 -8.25 -23.46
CA ALA A 252 -14.64 -7.40 -22.73
C ALA A 252 -14.28 -6.14 -23.52
N ALA A 253 -14.06 -6.26 -24.83
CA ALA A 253 -13.79 -5.12 -25.71
C ALA A 253 -14.97 -4.13 -25.76
N ALA A 254 -16.20 -4.64 -25.81
CA ALA A 254 -17.41 -3.82 -25.77
C ALA A 254 -17.56 -3.11 -24.42
N LEU A 255 -17.28 -3.80 -23.30
CA LEU A 255 -17.26 -3.21 -21.96
C LEU A 255 -16.21 -2.11 -21.84
N ILE A 256 -15.00 -2.32 -22.36
CA ILE A 256 -13.94 -1.29 -22.41
C ILE A 256 -14.42 -0.06 -23.18
N ALA A 257 -14.97 -0.25 -24.39
CA ALA A 257 -15.47 0.85 -25.21
C ALA A 257 -16.60 1.63 -24.52
N ASP A 258 -17.46 0.94 -23.77
CA ASP A 258 -18.50 1.58 -22.98
C ASP A 258 -17.92 2.36 -21.79
N LEU A 259 -17.10 1.70 -20.98
CA LEU A 259 -16.47 2.28 -19.79
C LEU A 259 -15.61 3.50 -20.14
N ARG A 260 -14.93 3.53 -21.30
CA ARG A 260 -14.18 4.71 -21.78
C ARG A 260 -15.00 5.99 -21.87
N ARG A 261 -16.31 5.87 -22.10
CA ARG A 261 -17.23 7.02 -22.18
C ARG A 261 -17.68 7.49 -20.81
N ASP A 262 -17.43 6.72 -19.77
CA ASP A 262 -17.72 7.09 -18.40
C ASP A 262 -16.79 8.22 -17.95
N PRO A 263 -17.28 9.33 -17.39
CA PRO A 263 -16.45 10.44 -16.92
C PRO A 263 -15.36 10.03 -15.91
N ALA A 264 -15.59 9.00 -15.08
CA ALA A 264 -14.61 8.49 -14.13
C ALA A 264 -13.44 7.74 -14.80
N VAL A 265 -13.61 7.34 -16.06
CA VAL A 265 -12.66 6.58 -16.87
C VAL A 265 -12.06 7.42 -18.00
N ALA A 266 -12.83 8.30 -18.65
CA ALA A 266 -12.38 9.15 -19.75
C ALA A 266 -11.17 10.02 -19.37
N GLY A 267 -11.09 10.46 -18.11
CA GLY A 267 -9.94 11.19 -17.58
C GLY A 267 -8.64 10.36 -17.48
N LEU A 268 -8.69 9.03 -17.65
CA LEU A 268 -7.57 8.11 -17.50
C LEU A 268 -6.80 7.83 -18.81
N GLU A 269 -7.46 7.92 -19.96
CA GLU A 269 -6.88 7.50 -21.25
C GLU A 269 -6.30 8.64 -22.08
N SER A 270 -6.86 9.86 -22.00
CA SER A 270 -6.42 11.01 -22.81
C SER A 270 -5.33 11.85 -22.14
N TYR A 271 -4.78 11.39 -21.01
CA TYR A 271 -3.89 12.19 -20.19
C TYR A 271 -2.48 12.25 -20.81
N ARG A 272 -2.13 13.39 -21.42
CA ARG A 272 -0.77 13.70 -21.82
C ARG A 272 -0.38 15.07 -21.27
N PRO A 273 0.53 15.13 -20.28
CA PRO A 273 0.98 16.42 -19.79
C PRO A 273 1.69 17.19 -20.93
N PRO A 274 1.37 18.48 -21.12
CA PRO A 274 2.04 19.33 -22.09
C PRO A 274 3.50 19.54 -21.67
N ARG A 275 4.37 19.84 -22.64
CA ARG A 275 5.76 20.15 -22.31
C ARG A 275 5.80 21.50 -21.60
N PRO A 276 6.63 21.69 -20.57
CA PRO A 276 6.72 22.97 -19.87
C PRO A 276 6.96 24.18 -20.79
N ALA A 277 7.79 23.99 -21.82
CA ALA A 277 8.07 25.02 -22.82
C ALA A 277 6.82 25.46 -23.61
N ASP A 278 5.88 24.54 -23.88
CA ASP A 278 4.65 24.86 -24.61
C ASP A 278 3.72 25.72 -23.75
N VAL A 279 3.58 25.39 -22.46
CA VAL A 279 2.78 26.16 -21.49
C VAL A 279 3.36 27.56 -21.29
N VAL A 280 4.68 27.66 -21.08
CA VAL A 280 5.37 28.96 -20.91
C VAL A 280 5.31 29.78 -22.20
N GLY A 281 5.47 29.14 -23.36
CA GLY A 281 5.34 29.79 -24.67
C GLY A 281 3.95 30.42 -24.86
N ALA A 282 2.89 29.63 -24.62
CA ALA A 282 1.51 30.09 -24.70
C ALA A 282 1.23 31.23 -23.72
N PHE A 283 1.75 31.17 -22.50
CA PHE A 283 1.63 32.24 -21.51
C PHE A 283 2.28 33.55 -21.99
N ARG A 284 3.51 33.48 -22.54
CA ARG A 284 4.22 34.65 -23.08
C ARG A 284 3.46 35.30 -24.23
N GLU A 285 2.93 34.48 -25.14
CA GLU A 285 2.13 34.97 -26.27
C GLU A 285 0.86 35.66 -25.79
N ALA A 286 0.13 35.05 -24.84
CA ALA A 286 -1.08 35.64 -24.26
C ALA A 286 -0.80 36.99 -23.59
N CYS A 287 0.26 37.09 -22.78
CA CYS A 287 0.62 38.34 -22.10
C CYS A 287 1.02 39.45 -23.10
N ARG A 288 1.75 39.11 -24.16
CA ARG A 288 2.14 40.10 -25.19
C ARG A 288 0.97 40.56 -26.05
N ALA A 289 -0.05 39.72 -26.22
CA ALA A 289 -1.25 40.06 -26.97
C ALA A 289 -2.23 40.93 -26.16
N ASP A 290 -2.16 40.93 -24.83
CA ASP A 290 -3.03 41.74 -23.98
C ASP A 290 -2.49 43.17 -23.83
N ALA A 291 -3.04 44.07 -24.65
CA ALA A 291 -2.72 45.50 -24.62
C ALA A 291 -3.12 46.21 -23.31
N LYS A 292 -3.86 45.57 -22.40
CA LYS A 292 -4.23 46.14 -21.09
C LYS A 292 -3.11 46.02 -20.06
N ILE A 293 -2.11 45.18 -20.30
CA ILE A 293 -1.00 44.98 -19.37
C ILE A 293 -0.05 46.17 -19.46
N GLU A 294 0.22 46.80 -18.32
CA GLU A 294 1.22 47.86 -18.16
C GLU A 294 2.60 47.39 -18.68
N PRO A 295 3.26 48.14 -19.60
CA PRO A 295 4.51 47.71 -20.22
C PRO A 295 5.63 47.39 -19.21
N ALA A 296 5.71 48.14 -18.11
CA ALA A 296 6.69 47.90 -17.06
C ALA A 296 6.46 46.57 -16.34
N ARG A 297 5.20 46.21 -16.06
CA ARG A 297 4.84 44.92 -15.44
C ARG A 297 5.05 43.75 -16.40
N LEU A 298 4.70 43.94 -17.68
CA LEU A 298 4.99 42.94 -18.70
C LEU A 298 6.50 42.66 -18.79
N ALA A 299 7.34 43.71 -18.79
CA ALA A 299 8.78 43.57 -18.80
C ALA A 299 9.31 42.84 -17.56
N ALA A 300 8.79 43.17 -16.36
CA ALA A 300 9.16 42.47 -15.13
C ALA A 300 8.78 40.98 -15.16
N ALA A 301 7.56 40.65 -15.57
CA ALA A 301 7.09 39.27 -15.70
C ALA A 301 7.92 38.46 -16.71
N MET A 302 8.29 39.05 -17.86
CA MET A 302 9.15 38.40 -18.84
C MET A 302 10.57 38.18 -18.29
N HIS A 303 11.12 39.16 -17.57
CA HIS A 303 12.45 39.05 -16.97
C HIS A 303 12.53 37.88 -15.96
N VAL A 304 11.50 37.70 -15.14
CA VAL A 304 11.39 36.57 -14.22
C VAL A 304 11.42 35.23 -14.97
N LEU A 305 10.63 35.10 -16.04
CA LEU A 305 10.60 33.88 -16.85
C LEU A 305 11.91 33.61 -17.60
N ASP A 306 12.56 34.66 -18.11
CA ASP A 306 13.85 34.56 -18.81
C ASP A 306 14.95 34.07 -17.84
N GLY A 307 14.94 34.53 -16.59
CA GLY A 307 15.88 34.10 -15.56
C GLY A 307 15.75 32.63 -15.12
N ALA A 308 14.66 31.96 -15.49
CA ALA A 308 14.42 30.54 -15.24
C ALA A 308 14.52 29.65 -16.49
N ALA A 309 14.83 30.23 -17.67
CA ALA A 309 14.80 29.50 -18.93
C ALA A 309 15.80 28.33 -19.01
N ASP A 310 16.95 28.47 -18.34
CA ASP A 310 18.04 27.48 -18.36
C ASP A 310 17.83 26.34 -17.34
N ASP A 311 16.87 26.47 -16.41
CA ASP A 311 16.58 25.48 -15.38
C ASP A 311 15.07 25.15 -15.35
N PRO A 312 14.64 24.07 -16.03
CA PRO A 312 13.25 23.66 -16.08
C PRO A 312 12.60 23.44 -14.71
N SER A 313 13.38 23.13 -13.66
CA SER A 313 12.85 22.90 -12.32
C SER A 313 12.35 24.18 -11.64
N ARG A 314 12.82 25.35 -12.09
CA ARG A 314 12.44 26.68 -11.58
C ARG A 314 11.27 27.30 -12.34
N LEU A 315 10.89 26.74 -13.48
CA LEU A 315 9.81 27.28 -14.32
C LEU A 315 8.45 27.36 -13.63
N PRO A 316 8.02 26.39 -12.80
CA PRO A 316 6.73 26.50 -12.09
C PRO A 316 6.66 27.73 -11.17
N ASP A 317 7.70 27.93 -10.35
CA ASP A 317 7.78 29.07 -9.43
C ASP A 317 7.92 30.38 -10.20
N ALA A 318 8.77 30.42 -11.24
CA ALA A 318 8.92 31.60 -12.09
C ALA A 318 7.63 31.99 -12.82
N LEU A 319 6.80 31.01 -13.21
CA LEU A 319 5.49 31.27 -13.83
C LEU A 319 4.51 31.86 -12.81
N ALA A 320 4.49 31.35 -11.57
CA ALA A 320 3.69 31.93 -10.49
C ALA A 320 4.15 33.35 -10.14
N ASP A 321 5.46 33.59 -10.08
CA ASP A 321 6.04 34.91 -9.84
C ASP A 321 5.72 35.90 -10.96
N ALA A 322 5.84 35.48 -12.21
CA ALA A 322 5.46 36.30 -13.36
C ALA A 322 3.98 36.69 -13.31
N LEU A 323 3.08 35.75 -12.97
CA LEU A 323 1.67 36.06 -12.75
C LEU A 323 1.45 37.04 -11.60
N ALA A 324 2.24 36.94 -10.53
CA ALA A 324 2.11 37.82 -9.38
C ALA A 324 2.63 39.25 -9.66
N GLU A 325 3.60 39.42 -10.55
CA GLU A 325 3.99 40.74 -11.09
C GLU A 325 2.87 41.39 -11.90
N LEU A 326 2.12 40.59 -12.66
CA LEU A 326 0.99 41.07 -13.45
C LEU A 326 -0.23 41.39 -12.57
N HIS A 327 -0.46 40.59 -11.53
CA HIS A 327 -1.68 40.59 -10.71
C HIS A 327 -1.37 40.80 -9.21
N PRO A 328 -1.43 42.04 -8.69
CA PRO A 328 -1.08 42.34 -7.29
C PRO A 328 -1.90 41.58 -6.24
N LYS A 329 -3.18 41.28 -6.52
CA LYS A 329 -4.00 40.44 -5.63
C LYS A 329 -3.49 38.99 -5.55
N PHE A 330 -2.93 38.47 -6.64
CA PHE A 330 -2.33 37.14 -6.64
C PHE A 330 -1.03 37.13 -5.84
N ARG A 331 -0.19 38.18 -5.94
CA ARG A 331 0.96 38.39 -5.04
C ARG A 331 0.54 38.35 -3.57
N GLN A 332 -0.51 39.10 -3.20
CA GLN A 332 -1.03 39.10 -1.83
C GLN A 332 -1.49 37.71 -1.36
N ALA A 333 -2.09 36.91 -2.26
CA ALA A 333 -2.50 35.55 -1.96
C ALA A 333 -1.29 34.62 -1.71
N LEU A 334 -0.24 34.73 -2.52
CA LEU A 334 1.01 33.97 -2.32
C LEU A 334 1.70 34.39 -1.01
N ASP A 335 1.77 35.69 -0.72
CA ASP A 335 2.33 36.18 0.54
C ASP A 335 1.54 35.68 1.76
N ALA A 336 0.22 35.51 1.63
CA ALA A 336 -0.62 34.92 2.67
C ALA A 336 -0.31 33.43 2.87
N LEU A 337 -0.07 32.67 1.78
CA LEU A 337 0.39 31.28 1.86
C LEU A 337 1.75 31.15 2.53
N ASP A 338 2.71 32.03 2.20
CA ASP A 338 4.05 32.01 2.77
C ASP A 338 4.05 32.32 4.28
N ARG A 339 3.07 33.12 4.74
CA ARG A 339 2.83 33.40 6.16
C ARG A 339 1.96 32.35 6.85
N GLU A 340 1.57 31.28 6.15
CA GLU A 340 0.64 30.25 6.63
C GLU A 340 -0.75 30.78 7.04
N ASP A 341 -1.15 31.95 6.55
CA ASP A 341 -2.51 32.47 6.69
C ASP A 341 -3.43 31.85 5.62
N LEU A 342 -3.68 30.56 5.79
CA LEU A 342 -4.34 29.71 4.80
C LEU A 342 -5.80 30.13 4.52
N LEU A 343 -6.48 30.71 5.51
CA LEU A 343 -7.86 31.19 5.34
C LEU A 343 -7.90 32.48 4.51
N ALA A 344 -7.02 33.45 4.78
CA ALA A 344 -6.93 34.65 3.97
C ALA A 344 -6.47 34.32 2.55
N ALA A 345 -5.49 33.43 2.40
CA ALA A 345 -5.04 32.94 1.09
C ALA A 345 -6.19 32.30 0.30
N ALA A 346 -6.94 31.37 0.90
CA ALA A 346 -8.06 30.71 0.24
C ALA A 346 -9.14 31.71 -0.21
N ALA A 347 -9.47 32.70 0.62
CA ALA A 347 -10.44 33.74 0.28
C ALA A 347 -9.99 34.61 -0.91
N LEU A 348 -8.72 35.01 -0.93
CA LEU A 348 -8.15 35.77 -2.06
C LEU A 348 -8.14 34.94 -3.35
N LEU A 349 -7.80 33.65 -3.26
CA LEU A 349 -7.70 32.75 -4.41
C LEU A 349 -9.08 32.40 -4.99
N ASP A 350 -10.13 32.33 -4.16
CA ASP A 350 -11.50 32.14 -4.63
C ASP A 350 -11.97 33.31 -5.50
N GLU A 351 -11.63 34.55 -5.13
CA GLU A 351 -11.93 35.74 -5.93
C GLU A 351 -11.23 35.66 -7.30
N LEU A 352 -9.97 35.20 -7.30
CA LEU A 352 -9.14 35.12 -8.51
C LEU A 352 -9.51 33.95 -9.44
N GLY A 353 -10.13 32.89 -8.91
CA GLY A 353 -10.57 31.73 -9.70
C GLY A 353 -11.66 32.04 -10.73
N GLY A 354 -12.33 33.19 -10.62
CA GLY A 354 -13.30 33.71 -11.59
C GLY A 354 -12.70 34.68 -12.62
N SER A 355 -11.37 34.80 -12.70
CA SER A 355 -10.71 35.74 -13.61
C SER A 355 -10.95 35.39 -15.08
N ALA A 356 -11.02 36.43 -15.92
CA ALA A 356 -11.02 36.29 -17.38
C ALA A 356 -9.66 35.81 -17.93
N ASP A 357 -8.58 35.93 -17.14
CA ASP A 357 -7.26 35.38 -17.46
C ASP A 357 -7.22 33.88 -17.10
N PRO A 358 -7.16 32.96 -18.08
CA PRO A 358 -7.17 31.53 -17.82
C PRO A 358 -5.94 31.04 -17.05
N ALA A 359 -4.78 31.67 -17.23
CA ALA A 359 -3.57 31.30 -16.50
C ALA A 359 -3.70 31.69 -15.03
N LEU A 360 -4.24 32.88 -14.74
CA LEU A 360 -4.52 33.30 -13.38
C LEU A 360 -5.55 32.37 -12.70
N SER A 361 -6.65 32.04 -13.38
CA SER A 361 -7.67 31.12 -12.86
C SER A 361 -7.11 29.73 -12.57
N ALA A 362 -6.23 29.21 -13.44
CA ALA A 362 -5.57 27.93 -13.24
C ALA A 362 -4.67 27.91 -12.00
N HIS A 363 -3.85 28.94 -11.82
CA HIS A 363 -2.97 29.05 -10.66
C HIS A 363 -3.77 29.31 -9.38
N ALA A 364 -4.82 30.13 -9.45
CA ALA A 364 -5.72 30.38 -8.33
C ALA A 364 -6.36 29.08 -7.81
N ALA A 365 -6.80 28.18 -8.71
CA ALA A 365 -7.33 26.90 -8.28
C ALA A 365 -6.28 25.94 -7.73
N TYR A 366 -5.08 25.88 -8.31
CA TYR A 366 -4.01 25.05 -7.73
C TYR A 366 -3.64 25.53 -6.32
N PHE A 367 -3.30 26.81 -6.15
CA PHE A 367 -2.90 27.36 -4.86
C PHE A 367 -4.07 27.38 -3.86
N GLY A 368 -5.30 27.67 -4.33
CA GLY A 368 -6.50 27.66 -3.50
C GLY A 368 -6.90 26.24 -3.06
N GLY A 369 -6.66 25.26 -3.93
CA GLY A 369 -6.77 23.84 -3.60
C GLY A 369 -5.72 23.41 -2.58
N ARG A 370 -4.44 23.79 -2.77
CA ARG A 370 -3.34 23.51 -1.84
C ARG A 370 -3.60 24.11 -0.45
N ALA A 371 -4.07 25.35 -0.37
CA ALA A 371 -4.46 25.99 0.89
C ALA A 371 -5.51 25.15 1.65
N ARG A 372 -6.51 24.65 0.92
CA ARG A 372 -7.58 23.82 1.47
C ARG A 372 -7.12 22.43 1.87
N VAL A 373 -6.15 21.83 1.16
CA VAL A 373 -5.50 20.58 1.60
C VAL A 373 -4.82 20.80 2.96
N MET A 374 -4.08 21.91 3.12
CA MET A 374 -3.41 22.24 4.39
C MET A 374 -4.41 22.55 5.52
N LEU A 375 -5.61 23.04 5.19
CA LEU A 375 -6.73 23.21 6.12
C LEU A 375 -7.54 21.92 6.37
N GLU A 376 -7.16 20.78 5.77
CA GLU A 376 -7.90 19.51 5.82
C GLU A 376 -9.34 19.58 5.23
N ARG A 377 -9.62 20.61 4.42
CA ARG A 377 -10.90 20.84 3.71
C ARG A 377 -10.89 20.13 2.35
N TYR A 378 -10.68 18.82 2.37
CA TYR A 378 -10.44 18.01 1.18
C TYR A 378 -11.61 18.00 0.18
N GLU A 379 -12.84 18.04 0.68
CA GLU A 379 -14.06 18.12 -0.14
C GLU A 379 -14.09 19.38 -1.01
N GLU A 380 -13.55 20.50 -0.51
CA GLU A 380 -13.46 21.77 -1.23
C GLU A 380 -12.19 21.89 -2.07
N ALA A 381 -11.08 21.28 -1.64
CA ALA A 381 -9.83 21.28 -2.38
C ALA A 381 -9.93 20.50 -3.70
N MET A 382 -10.56 19.32 -3.64
CA MET A 382 -10.62 18.37 -4.75
C MET A 382 -11.14 18.95 -6.08
N PRO A 383 -12.30 19.67 -6.15
CA PRO A 383 -12.78 20.21 -7.42
C PRO A 383 -11.85 21.25 -8.04
N LEU A 384 -11.14 22.04 -7.22
CA LEU A 384 -10.17 23.03 -7.70
C LEU A 384 -8.93 22.34 -8.29
N LEU A 385 -8.37 21.37 -7.55
CA LEU A 385 -7.19 20.63 -7.97
C LEU A 385 -7.47 19.75 -9.20
N ALA A 386 -8.67 19.15 -9.30
CA ALA A 386 -9.06 18.37 -10.47
C ALA A 386 -9.15 19.22 -11.75
N LYS A 387 -9.65 20.45 -11.64
CA LYS A 387 -9.62 21.41 -12.77
C LYS A 387 -8.20 21.74 -13.19
N ALA A 388 -7.32 22.08 -12.25
CA ALA A 388 -5.92 22.38 -12.53
C ALA A 388 -5.15 21.19 -13.12
N ALA A 389 -5.46 19.96 -12.67
CA ALA A 389 -4.83 18.73 -13.16
C ALA A 389 -5.30 18.30 -14.56
N GLY A 390 -6.50 18.71 -14.98
CA GLY A 390 -7.17 18.23 -16.19
C GLY A 390 -7.61 19.36 -17.14
N GLU A 391 -8.67 20.08 -16.78
CA GLU A 391 -9.27 21.14 -17.65
C GLU A 391 -8.25 22.21 -18.03
N TRP A 392 -7.37 22.59 -17.09
CA TRP A 392 -6.39 23.67 -17.26
C TRP A 392 -4.96 23.16 -17.35
N ILE A 393 -4.79 21.90 -17.76
CA ILE A 393 -3.48 21.25 -17.88
C ILE A 393 -2.51 22.01 -18.80
N ASP A 394 -3.01 22.75 -19.79
CA ASP A 394 -2.24 23.56 -20.74
C ASP A 394 -2.01 25.02 -20.28
N ARG A 395 -2.52 25.40 -19.09
CA ARG A 395 -2.45 26.76 -18.53
C ARG A 395 -1.58 26.88 -17.28
N THR A 396 -1.09 25.76 -16.75
CA THR A 396 -0.26 25.74 -15.55
C THR A 396 0.79 24.64 -15.61
N LEU A 397 1.91 24.87 -14.93
CA LEU A 397 2.94 23.84 -14.72
C LEU A 397 2.69 22.99 -13.46
N PHE A 398 1.64 23.31 -12.70
CA PHE A 398 1.27 22.60 -11.47
C PHE A 398 0.30 21.44 -11.69
N SER A 399 0.06 21.01 -12.92
CA SER A 399 -0.91 19.94 -13.22
C SER A 399 -0.54 18.59 -12.57
N GLY A 400 0.75 18.26 -12.54
CA GLY A 400 1.24 17.04 -11.90
C GLY A 400 1.09 17.06 -10.39
N GLU A 401 1.48 18.16 -9.75
CA GLU A 401 1.28 18.33 -8.31
C GLU A 401 -0.22 18.40 -7.96
N SER A 402 -1.04 19.01 -8.81
CA SER A 402 -2.50 19.02 -8.66
C SER A 402 -3.06 17.60 -8.68
N LEU A 403 -2.63 16.76 -9.63
CA LEU A 403 -3.06 15.36 -9.71
C LEU A 403 -2.63 14.56 -8.47
N PHE A 404 -1.41 14.77 -7.99
CA PHE A 404 -0.92 14.19 -6.74
C PHE A 404 -1.80 14.61 -5.55
N LEU A 405 -2.09 15.90 -5.41
CA LEU A 405 -2.94 16.43 -4.33
C LEU A 405 -4.39 15.96 -4.44
N VAL A 406 -4.94 15.75 -5.64
CA VAL A 406 -6.22 15.05 -5.82
C VAL A 406 -6.13 13.64 -5.23
N GLY A 407 -5.05 12.91 -5.50
CA GLY A 407 -4.81 11.60 -4.90
C GLY A 407 -4.77 11.64 -3.37
N VAL A 408 -4.12 12.66 -2.79
CA VAL A 408 -4.10 12.89 -1.34
C VAL A 408 -5.52 13.14 -0.82
N CYS A 409 -6.28 14.05 -1.43
CA CYS A 409 -7.69 14.29 -1.04
C CYS A 409 -8.53 13.01 -1.10
N GLN A 410 -8.41 12.21 -2.17
CA GLN A 410 -9.15 10.96 -2.29
C GLN A 410 -8.78 9.95 -1.18
N THR A 411 -7.51 9.95 -0.77
CA THR A 411 -7.02 9.08 0.32
C THR A 411 -7.62 9.48 1.65
N GLU A 412 -7.55 10.77 1.99
CA GLU A 412 -8.09 11.33 3.23
C GLU A 412 -9.61 11.25 3.32
N LEU A 413 -10.30 11.28 2.16
CA LEU A 413 -11.75 11.06 2.07
C LEU A 413 -12.13 9.57 2.08
N LEU A 414 -11.17 8.67 2.32
CA LEU A 414 -11.34 7.21 2.35
C LEU A 414 -11.91 6.64 1.05
N ARG A 415 -11.73 7.34 -0.08
CA ARG A 415 -12.14 6.90 -1.42
C ARG A 415 -11.03 6.07 -2.04
N ARG A 416 -10.74 4.94 -1.38
CA ARG A 416 -9.58 4.07 -1.62
C ARG A 416 -9.35 3.73 -3.10
N GLN A 417 -10.38 3.30 -3.83
CA GLN A 417 -10.24 2.95 -5.26
C GLN A 417 -9.92 4.16 -6.15
N ALA A 418 -10.55 5.31 -5.88
CA ALA A 418 -10.27 6.54 -6.61
C ALA A 418 -8.85 7.03 -6.34
N ALA A 419 -8.41 7.00 -5.08
CA ALA A 419 -7.05 7.35 -4.69
C ALA A 419 -6.01 6.43 -5.34
N LEU A 420 -6.24 5.12 -5.33
CA LEU A 420 -5.33 4.14 -5.93
C LEU A 420 -5.08 4.40 -7.41
N ARG A 421 -6.18 4.69 -8.13
CA ARG A 421 -6.14 5.02 -9.54
C ARG A 421 -5.37 6.29 -9.80
N ILE A 422 -5.74 7.39 -9.13
CA ILE A 422 -5.09 8.69 -9.30
C ILE A 422 -3.59 8.64 -8.97
N MET A 423 -3.20 7.92 -7.92
CA MET A 423 -1.78 7.75 -7.59
C MET A 423 -1.03 6.93 -8.64
N SER A 424 -1.68 5.91 -9.22
CA SER A 424 -1.09 5.11 -10.30
C SER A 424 -0.95 5.94 -11.60
N ASP A 425 -1.96 6.75 -11.92
CA ASP A 425 -1.92 7.66 -13.07
C ASP A 425 -0.84 8.72 -12.90
N PHE A 426 -0.70 9.30 -11.70
CA PHE A 426 0.38 10.24 -11.40
C PHE A 426 1.76 9.63 -11.67
N LEU A 427 2.02 8.41 -11.16
CA LEU A 427 3.28 7.71 -11.38
C LEU A 427 3.55 7.39 -12.86
N LYS A 428 2.49 7.10 -13.62
CA LYS A 428 2.56 6.79 -15.05
C LYS A 428 2.82 8.03 -15.89
N PHE A 429 2.07 9.10 -15.66
CA PHE A 429 2.05 10.28 -16.52
C PHE A 429 3.07 11.35 -16.12
N TYR A 430 3.54 11.35 -14.87
CA TYR A 430 4.57 12.25 -14.37
C TYR A 430 5.80 11.49 -13.84
N PRO A 431 6.51 10.73 -14.70
CA PRO A 431 7.68 9.97 -14.29
C PRO A 431 8.82 10.86 -13.77
N ASP A 432 8.88 12.12 -14.22
CA ASP A 432 9.91 13.11 -13.86
C ASP A 432 9.48 14.04 -12.69
N ALA A 433 8.34 13.79 -12.05
CA ALA A 433 7.91 14.57 -10.89
C ALA A 433 8.93 14.50 -9.74
N PRO A 434 8.92 15.48 -8.81
CA PRO A 434 9.80 15.47 -7.64
C PRO A 434 9.74 14.15 -6.89
N GLU A 435 10.91 13.62 -6.50
CA GLU A 435 11.04 12.29 -5.90
C GLU A 435 10.11 12.10 -4.70
N ARG A 436 10.00 13.11 -3.83
CA ARG A 436 9.09 13.10 -2.67
C ARG A 436 7.64 12.77 -3.04
N MET A 437 7.15 13.26 -4.17
CA MET A 437 5.78 13.03 -4.63
C MET A 437 5.63 11.64 -5.24
N ARG A 438 6.62 11.18 -6.03
CA ARG A 438 6.61 9.82 -6.59
C ARG A 438 6.68 8.77 -5.49
N VAL A 439 7.59 8.93 -4.53
CA VAL A 439 7.69 8.05 -3.36
C VAL A 439 6.42 8.11 -2.53
N GLY A 440 5.85 9.30 -2.32
CA GLY A 440 4.57 9.48 -1.62
C GLY A 440 3.40 8.79 -2.31
N ALA A 441 3.24 8.94 -3.62
CA ALA A 441 2.18 8.33 -4.40
C ALA A 441 2.28 6.79 -4.40
N ASP A 442 3.48 6.27 -4.59
CA ASP A 442 3.77 4.83 -4.53
C ASP A 442 3.55 4.28 -3.12
N TYR A 443 3.91 5.03 -2.07
CA TYR A 443 3.59 4.67 -0.68
C TYR A 443 2.07 4.59 -0.47
N VAL A 444 1.34 5.66 -0.79
CA VAL A 444 -0.13 5.73 -0.64
C VAL A 444 -0.82 4.61 -1.41
N ALA A 445 -0.45 4.38 -2.67
CA ALA A 445 -1.04 3.31 -3.49
C ALA A 445 -0.82 1.92 -2.88
N ARG A 446 0.35 1.67 -2.28
CA ARG A 446 0.65 0.40 -1.62
C ARG A 446 -0.07 0.26 -0.27
N THR A 447 -0.17 1.34 0.49
CA THR A 447 -0.93 1.38 1.75
C THR A 447 -2.41 1.09 1.49
N ILE A 448 -3.01 1.77 0.51
CA ILE A 448 -4.41 1.53 0.13
C ILE A 448 -4.65 0.07 -0.27
N ARG A 449 -3.77 -0.54 -1.07
CA ARG A 449 -3.88 -1.96 -1.45
C ARG A 449 -3.75 -2.92 -0.26
N ALA A 450 -3.09 -2.50 0.82
CA ALA A 450 -2.82 -3.34 1.98
C ALA A 450 -3.90 -3.25 3.07
N ILE A 451 -4.66 -2.16 3.11
CA ILE A 451 -5.73 -1.97 4.09
C ILE A 451 -6.94 -2.78 3.67
N ALA A 452 -7.32 -3.75 4.49
CA ALA A 452 -8.56 -4.50 4.32
C ALA A 452 -9.72 -3.77 5.00
N ASP A 453 -10.89 -3.78 4.39
CA ASP A 453 -12.10 -3.22 4.99
C ASP A 453 -12.39 -3.92 6.32
N GLY A 454 -12.72 -3.15 7.36
CA GLY A 454 -12.96 -3.70 8.70
C GLY A 454 -11.70 -3.99 9.52
N SER A 455 -10.50 -3.85 8.95
CA SER A 455 -9.25 -4.04 9.70
C SER A 455 -8.96 -2.90 10.66
N LEU A 456 -8.07 -3.12 11.64
CA LEU A 456 -7.66 -2.08 12.58
C LEU A 456 -7.07 -0.82 11.89
N PRO A 457 -6.26 -0.93 10.81
CA PRO A 457 -5.89 0.23 9.99
C PRO A 457 -7.07 0.95 9.32
N ASP A 458 -8.09 0.23 8.84
CA ASP A 458 -9.31 0.87 8.30
C ASP A 458 -10.08 1.60 9.41
N VAL A 459 -10.14 1.03 10.61
CA VAL A 459 -10.70 1.71 11.79
C VAL A 459 -9.91 2.98 12.12
N GLN A 460 -8.58 2.90 12.15
CA GLN A 460 -7.72 4.07 12.41
C GLN A 460 -7.97 5.18 11.40
N ASP A 461 -7.96 4.88 10.11
CA ASP A 461 -8.24 5.85 9.04
C ASP A 461 -9.62 6.52 9.22
N ARG A 462 -10.64 5.75 9.61
CA ARG A 462 -11.99 6.27 9.88
C ARG A 462 -12.06 7.13 11.14
N MET A 463 -11.31 6.78 12.18
CA MET A 463 -11.17 7.61 13.38
C MET A 463 -10.45 8.91 13.08
N ASP A 464 -9.42 8.87 12.23
CA ASP A 464 -8.68 10.03 11.76
C ASP A 464 -9.58 10.98 10.95
N ASP A 465 -10.44 10.44 10.07
CA ASP A 465 -11.46 11.22 9.37
C ASP A 465 -12.49 11.83 10.35
N CYS A 466 -12.94 11.09 11.37
CA CYS A 466 -13.83 11.65 12.39
C CYS A 466 -13.17 12.78 13.20
N ARG A 467 -11.89 12.63 13.58
CA ARG A 467 -11.11 13.72 14.21
C ARG A 467 -11.10 14.95 13.33
N ARG A 468 -10.80 14.79 12.03
CA ARG A 468 -10.80 15.88 11.05
C ARG A 468 -12.15 16.58 10.98
N LEU A 469 -13.25 15.83 10.84
CA LEU A 469 -14.60 16.39 10.80
C LEU A 469 -14.93 17.20 12.06
N LEU A 470 -14.57 16.70 13.24
CA LEU A 470 -14.78 17.41 14.50
C LEU A 470 -13.91 18.68 14.59
N LYS A 471 -12.67 18.65 14.12
CA LYS A 471 -11.80 19.84 14.00
C LYS A 471 -12.42 20.90 13.09
N LEU A 472 -13.10 20.46 12.02
CA LEU A 472 -13.87 21.32 11.11
C LEU A 472 -15.27 21.70 11.64
N GLN A 473 -15.59 21.34 12.89
CA GLN A 473 -16.88 21.60 13.54
C GLN A 473 -18.08 20.89 12.87
N TYR A 474 -17.84 19.85 12.08
CA TYR A 474 -18.86 18.98 11.52
C TYR A 474 -19.20 17.85 12.49
N SER A 475 -20.11 18.11 13.43
CA SER A 475 -20.54 17.17 14.49
C SER A 475 -21.96 16.60 14.31
N GLY A 476 -22.58 16.85 13.15
CA GLY A 476 -23.96 16.43 12.85
C GLY A 476 -24.14 14.93 12.63
N LYS A 477 -25.38 14.53 12.28
CA LYS A 477 -25.76 13.12 12.09
C LYS A 477 -24.83 12.32 11.15
N PRO A 478 -24.32 12.86 10.03
CA PRO A 478 -23.38 12.13 9.18
C PRO A 478 -22.07 11.73 9.88
N THR A 479 -21.55 12.57 10.79
CA THR A 479 -20.36 12.28 11.57
C THR A 479 -20.67 11.23 12.65
N GLN A 480 -21.82 11.35 13.31
CA GLN A 480 -22.29 10.35 14.28
C GLN A 480 -22.46 8.98 13.63
N ASP A 481 -23.04 8.91 12.43
CA ASP A 481 -23.20 7.64 11.70
C ASP A 481 -21.85 7.01 11.34
N ARG A 482 -20.80 7.82 11.09
CA ARG A 482 -19.42 7.31 10.89
C ARG A 482 -18.85 6.77 12.20
N GLN A 483 -19.07 7.46 13.32
CA GLN A 483 -18.65 7.02 14.65
C GLN A 483 -19.35 5.72 15.07
N ASP A 484 -20.65 5.60 14.83
CA ASP A 484 -21.43 4.39 15.12
C ASP A 484 -20.89 3.19 14.32
N ARG A 485 -20.52 3.40 13.05
CA ARG A 485 -19.87 2.37 12.22
C ARG A 485 -18.51 1.96 12.78
N ILE A 486 -17.70 2.91 13.26
CA ILE A 486 -16.41 2.62 13.89
C ILE A 486 -16.61 1.76 15.14
N ILE A 487 -17.58 2.09 15.99
CA ILE A 487 -17.92 1.29 17.17
C ILE A 487 -18.29 -0.13 16.75
N ALA A 488 -19.19 -0.29 15.78
CA ALA A 488 -19.58 -1.61 15.28
C ALA A 488 -18.41 -2.41 14.69
N MET A 489 -17.45 -1.75 14.02
CA MET A 489 -16.23 -2.39 13.54
C MET A 489 -15.33 -2.84 14.69
N LEU A 490 -15.16 -2.00 15.71
CA LEU A 490 -14.39 -2.33 16.91
C LEU A 490 -15.02 -3.48 17.70
N ASP A 491 -16.34 -3.48 17.88
CA ASP A 491 -17.07 -4.58 18.54
C ASP A 491 -16.83 -5.90 17.82
N ARG A 492 -16.92 -5.92 16.48
CA ARG A 492 -16.59 -7.10 15.68
C ARG A 492 -15.14 -7.54 15.88
N LEU A 493 -14.18 -6.61 15.86
CA LEU A 493 -12.76 -6.93 16.06
C LEU A 493 -12.49 -7.50 17.46
N ILE A 494 -13.21 -7.01 18.48
CA ILE A 494 -13.15 -7.53 19.85
C ILE A 494 -13.75 -8.95 19.90
N GLU A 495 -14.92 -9.17 19.30
CA GLU A 495 -15.55 -10.50 19.22
C GLU A 495 -14.63 -11.52 18.52
N GLU A 496 -14.05 -11.16 17.37
CA GLU A 496 -13.10 -12.01 16.66
C GLU A 496 -11.84 -12.32 17.50
N ALA A 497 -11.35 -11.34 18.27
CA ALA A 497 -10.21 -11.55 19.17
C ALA A 497 -10.57 -12.50 20.32
N GLU A 498 -11.73 -12.32 20.95
CA GLU A 498 -12.21 -13.19 22.03
C GLU A 498 -12.46 -14.64 21.55
N GLU A 499 -13.01 -14.84 20.35
CA GLU A 499 -13.22 -16.16 19.78
C GLU A 499 -11.89 -16.88 19.51
N ARG A 500 -10.87 -16.15 19.03
CA ARG A 500 -9.52 -16.69 18.83
C ARG A 500 -8.90 -17.13 20.16
N GLU A 501 -9.10 -16.37 21.24
CA GLU A 501 -8.64 -16.75 22.58
C GLU A 501 -9.37 -18.00 23.10
N ARG A 502 -10.69 -18.10 22.93
CA ARG A 502 -11.48 -19.27 23.38
C ARG A 502 -11.10 -20.55 22.64
N ASN A 503 -10.82 -20.46 21.33
CA ASN A 503 -10.45 -21.61 20.50
C ASN A 503 -8.98 -22.03 20.61
N GLY A 504 -8.11 -21.20 21.22
CA GLY A 504 -6.69 -21.49 21.45
C GLY A 504 -6.37 -22.28 22.75
N GLY A 505 -7.36 -22.58 23.58
CA GLY A 505 -7.16 -23.10 24.95
C GLY A 505 -7.24 -24.63 25.16
N GLY A 506 -7.38 -25.45 24.11
CA GLY A 506 -7.64 -26.89 24.26
C GLY A 506 -6.55 -27.79 23.69
N GLY A 507 -5.51 -28.11 24.47
CA GLY A 507 -4.49 -29.08 24.01
C GLY A 507 -3.36 -29.35 24.99
N GLY A 508 -3.64 -30.04 26.10
CA GLY A 508 -2.63 -30.50 27.06
C GLY A 508 -3.10 -31.74 27.82
N GLY A 509 -3.12 -32.89 27.13
CA GLY A 509 -3.52 -34.18 27.69
C GLY A 509 -2.39 -34.87 28.47
N GLY A 510 -2.70 -35.15 29.74
CA GLY A 510 -2.38 -36.31 30.59
C GLY A 510 -1.18 -37.24 30.33
N GLY A 511 -0.41 -37.47 31.41
CA GLY A 511 0.43 -38.65 31.68
C GLY A 511 1.27 -38.41 32.94
N GLY A 512 0.83 -38.80 34.14
CA GLY A 512 1.27 -40.01 34.86
C GLY A 512 2.73 -39.91 35.36
N GLY A 513 3.09 -39.99 36.64
CA GLY A 513 2.40 -40.29 37.90
C GLY A 513 3.43 -40.29 39.05
N GLY A 514 2.97 -40.58 40.27
CA GLY A 514 3.80 -41.16 41.34
C GLY A 514 4.29 -40.23 42.46
N GLY A 515 3.62 -40.31 43.62
CA GLY A 515 4.31 -40.51 44.90
C GLY A 515 4.48 -39.32 45.85
N GLY A 516 3.87 -39.45 47.04
CA GLY A 516 4.56 -39.10 48.29
C GLY A 516 4.04 -37.90 49.09
N GLY A 517 3.08 -38.17 49.99
CA GLY A 517 3.01 -37.76 51.40
C GLY A 517 3.50 -36.39 51.89
N GLY A 518 2.66 -35.75 52.72
CA GLY A 518 3.11 -34.78 53.74
C GLY A 518 2.06 -33.72 54.07
N GLY A 519 1.43 -33.85 55.23
CA GLY A 519 0.37 -32.97 55.72
C GLY A 519 0.85 -31.59 56.20
N GLY A 520 -0.09 -30.67 56.31
CA GLY A 520 0.10 -29.35 56.91
C GLY A 520 -1.20 -28.52 56.86
N SER A 521 -1.81 -28.36 58.03
CA SER A 521 -3.09 -27.74 58.35
C SER A 521 -3.17 -26.22 58.13
N GLY A 522 -4.31 -25.73 57.60
CA GLY A 522 -4.77 -24.33 57.65
C GLY A 522 -6.25 -24.20 57.21
N PRO A 523 -7.06 -23.25 57.76
CA PRO A 523 -8.53 -23.31 57.76
C PRO A 523 -9.22 -22.84 56.46
N PRO A 524 -10.53 -23.12 56.29
CA PRO A 524 -11.24 -23.07 55.01
C PRO A 524 -11.90 -21.72 54.70
N GLY A 525 -12.10 -21.45 53.41
CA GLY A 525 -13.30 -20.76 52.92
C GLY A 525 -13.15 -19.29 52.52
N GLY A 526 -13.18 -19.04 51.21
CA GLY A 526 -13.31 -17.72 50.60
C GLY A 526 -13.42 -17.84 49.09
N THR A 527 -14.52 -18.43 48.61
CA THR A 527 -14.85 -18.60 47.20
C THR A 527 -14.96 -17.24 46.50
N GLY A 528 -14.04 -16.97 45.57
CA GLY A 528 -14.15 -15.88 44.60
C GLY A 528 -15.27 -16.17 43.60
N GLY A 529 -16.49 -15.76 43.94
CA GLY A 529 -17.62 -15.72 43.02
C GLY A 529 -17.44 -14.59 42.01
N ARG A 530 -17.44 -14.95 40.72
CA ARG A 530 -17.47 -14.01 39.59
C ARG A 530 -18.87 -13.35 39.58
N PRO A 531 -19.01 -12.01 39.56
CA PRO A 531 -20.32 -11.37 39.60
C PRO A 531 -21.10 -11.66 38.31
N THR A 532 -22.35 -12.07 38.45
CA THR A 532 -23.23 -12.47 37.34
C THR A 532 -24.21 -11.37 36.92
N SER A 533 -24.04 -10.13 37.41
CA SER A 533 -24.83 -8.96 36.98
C SER A 533 -24.04 -7.65 37.20
N PRO A 534 -24.30 -6.59 36.41
CA PRO A 534 -23.62 -5.30 36.56
C PRO A 534 -23.98 -4.60 37.87
N ALA A 535 -23.02 -3.89 38.48
CA ALA A 535 -23.25 -3.14 39.70
C ALA A 535 -24.05 -1.85 39.42
N THR A 536 -25.03 -1.55 40.26
CA THR A 536 -25.89 -0.36 40.15
C THR A 536 -25.19 0.95 40.54
N GLU A 537 -24.12 0.89 41.34
CA GLU A 537 -23.23 2.04 41.60
C GLU A 537 -21.77 1.57 41.67
N SER A 538 -20.87 2.34 41.07
CA SER A 538 -19.44 2.04 41.07
C SER A 538 -18.77 2.65 42.30
N ALA A 539 -18.37 1.79 43.24
CA ALA A 539 -17.39 2.14 44.28
C ALA A 539 -16.25 1.11 44.26
N ALA A 540 -15.01 1.60 44.39
CA ALA A 540 -13.84 0.74 44.45
C ALA A 540 -13.82 -0.08 45.76
N PRO A 541 -13.63 -1.41 45.72
CA PRO A 541 -13.53 -2.21 46.95
C PRO A 541 -12.22 -1.89 47.70
N PRO A 542 -12.21 -1.90 49.04
CA PRO A 542 -10.98 -1.70 49.79
C PRO A 542 -10.12 -2.97 49.79
N GLY A 543 -8.86 -2.84 49.36
CA GLY A 543 -7.85 -3.90 49.44
C GLY A 543 -6.52 -3.48 48.81
N GLU A 544 -5.39 -3.77 49.46
CA GLU A 544 -4.05 -3.53 48.90
C GLU A 544 -3.79 -4.48 47.71
N ALA A 545 -3.44 -3.89 46.56
CA ALA A 545 -3.13 -4.62 45.35
C ALA A 545 -1.85 -5.47 45.54
N ARG A 546 -2.00 -6.81 45.53
CA ARG A 546 -0.87 -7.73 45.35
C ARG A 546 -0.91 -8.26 43.93
N MET A 547 0.20 -8.10 43.18
CA MET A 547 0.37 -8.71 41.88
C MET A 547 0.50 -10.24 42.03
N GLY A 548 -0.47 -10.98 41.49
CA GLY A 548 -0.39 -12.43 41.35
C GLY A 548 0.60 -12.85 40.25
N ALA A 549 1.06 -14.10 40.30
CA ALA A 549 1.96 -14.66 39.28
C ALA A 549 1.21 -14.86 37.95
N LEU A 550 1.52 -14.03 36.95
CA LEU A 550 0.93 -14.09 35.62
C LEU A 550 1.68 -15.13 34.75
N GLY A 551 0.94 -16.08 34.19
CA GLY A 551 1.44 -17.06 33.22
C GLY A 551 1.83 -16.39 31.89
N ARG A 552 2.75 -17.02 31.16
CA ARG A 552 3.23 -16.55 29.84
C ARG A 552 2.17 -16.78 28.76
N ALA A 553 1.71 -15.70 28.12
CA ALA A 553 1.02 -15.73 26.84
C ALA A 553 2.00 -15.56 25.66
N SER A 554 1.64 -16.16 24.53
CA SER A 554 2.40 -16.28 23.29
C SER A 554 2.46 -14.96 22.50
N ARG A 555 3.45 -14.84 21.60
CA ARG A 555 3.74 -13.67 20.76
C ARG A 555 2.89 -13.69 19.48
N GLY A 556 1.94 -12.75 19.36
CA GLY A 556 1.13 -12.49 18.16
C GLY A 556 1.68 -11.38 17.25
N SER A 557 0.91 -11.05 16.20
CA SER A 557 1.25 -10.19 15.05
C SER A 557 0.98 -8.68 15.32
N PRO A 558 1.22 -7.77 14.36
CA PRO A 558 1.26 -6.30 14.53
C PRO A 558 0.03 -5.60 15.14
N ASP A 559 -1.09 -6.28 15.32
CA ASP A 559 -2.33 -5.71 15.88
C ASP A 559 -2.25 -5.49 17.41
N GLU A 560 -1.20 -5.97 18.09
CA GLU A 560 -1.12 -6.07 19.56
C GLU A 560 -0.28 -4.99 20.28
N VAL A 561 0.23 -3.96 19.61
CA VAL A 561 1.42 -3.25 20.16
C VAL A 561 1.12 -2.08 21.11
N TRP A 562 -0.11 -1.55 21.22
CA TRP A 562 -0.26 -0.28 21.96
C TRP A 562 -0.30 -0.36 23.50
N GLY A 563 -0.19 -1.57 24.09
CA GLY A 563 -0.21 -1.76 25.54
C GLY A 563 1.08 -2.24 26.21
N ALA A 564 2.11 -2.68 25.47
CA ALA A 564 3.08 -3.66 26.01
C ALA A 564 4.57 -3.26 25.99
N ALA A 565 4.93 -1.98 25.98
CA ALA A 565 6.35 -1.60 26.05
C ALA A 565 6.91 -1.68 27.49
N ARG A 566 7.95 -2.51 27.73
CA ARG A 566 8.72 -2.52 28.99
C ARG A 566 9.39 -1.15 29.20
N GLN A 567 9.52 -0.70 30.45
CA GLN A 567 10.05 0.64 30.82
C GLN A 567 11.35 0.99 30.08
N ARG A 568 12.28 0.04 30.01
CA ARG A 568 13.60 0.21 29.37
C ARG A 568 13.52 0.45 27.85
N GLN A 569 12.51 -0.10 27.17
CA GLN A 569 12.27 0.11 25.74
C GLN A 569 11.48 1.41 25.48
N ARG A 570 10.65 1.87 26.44
CA ARG A 570 10.07 3.22 26.38
C ARG A 570 11.15 4.29 26.43
N ASP A 571 12.14 4.12 27.32
CA ASP A 571 13.26 5.05 27.48
C ASP A 571 14.22 5.00 26.28
N GLU A 572 14.40 3.83 25.67
CA GLU A 572 15.21 3.63 24.45
C GLU A 572 14.53 4.24 23.22
N VAL A 573 13.22 4.08 23.06
CA VAL A 573 12.44 4.77 22.02
C VAL A 573 12.45 6.29 22.24
N LEU A 574 12.32 6.78 23.48
CA LEU A 574 12.44 8.20 23.80
C LEU A 574 13.86 8.74 23.52
N ASN A 575 14.91 7.95 23.73
CA ASN A 575 16.28 8.32 23.38
C ASN A 575 16.52 8.28 21.87
N VAL A 576 15.97 7.31 21.14
CA VAL A 576 16.03 7.25 19.68
C VAL A 576 15.26 8.42 19.06
N LEU A 577 14.12 8.81 19.62
CA LEU A 577 13.39 10.03 19.25
C LEU A 577 14.19 11.30 19.57
N LYS A 578 15.00 11.33 20.64
CA LYS A 578 15.92 12.45 20.91
C LYS A 578 17.13 12.51 19.99
N THR A 579 17.52 11.37 19.39
CA THR A 579 18.75 11.25 18.57
C THR A 579 18.47 11.33 17.07
N LYS A 580 17.26 10.99 16.62
CA LYS A 580 16.86 10.97 15.19
C LYS A 580 16.14 12.22 14.69
N PHE A 581 15.84 13.20 15.56
CA PHE A 581 15.28 14.48 15.16
C PHE A 581 16.38 15.57 15.14
N PRO A 582 16.58 16.31 14.03
CA PRO A 582 17.52 17.43 13.95
C PRO A 582 17.29 18.48 15.05
N GLU A 583 18.36 19.16 15.52
CA GLU A 583 18.34 20.17 16.62
C GLU A 583 17.21 21.20 16.53
N ARG A 584 16.77 21.57 15.31
CA ARG A 584 15.66 22.51 15.07
C ARG A 584 14.30 22.05 15.63
N TYR A 585 14.06 20.73 15.73
CA TYR A 585 12.82 20.20 16.32
C TYR A 585 12.85 20.20 17.84
N ARG A 586 14.04 20.30 18.45
CA ARG A 586 14.19 20.34 19.90
C ARG A 586 13.74 21.68 20.48
N GLU A 587 14.02 22.79 19.81
CA GLU A 587 13.50 24.11 20.22
C GLU A 587 11.98 24.20 20.06
N LEU A 588 11.42 23.63 18.98
CA LEU A 588 9.97 23.57 18.76
C LEU A 588 9.26 22.65 19.76
N LEU A 589 9.86 21.50 20.10
CA LEU A 589 9.35 20.60 21.14
C LEU A 589 9.53 21.19 22.55
N GLU A 590 10.65 21.86 22.85
CA GLU A 590 10.85 22.55 24.13
C GLU A 590 9.92 23.76 24.27
N GLN A 591 9.63 24.49 23.18
CA GLN A 591 8.61 25.55 23.16
C GLN A 591 7.20 24.98 23.31
N TYR A 592 6.89 23.85 22.65
CA TYR A 592 5.61 23.15 22.79
C TYR A 592 5.41 22.61 24.22
N TYR A 593 6.41 21.96 24.81
CA TYR A 593 6.35 21.46 26.20
C TYR A 593 6.41 22.58 27.24
N LYS A 594 7.13 23.69 26.99
CA LYS A 594 7.04 24.90 27.83
C LYS A 594 5.66 25.52 27.77
N SER A 595 5.05 25.61 26.58
CA SER A 595 3.69 26.15 26.43
C SER A 595 2.63 25.28 27.12
N LEU A 596 2.83 23.96 27.16
CA LEU A 596 1.99 23.02 27.92
C LEU A 596 2.20 23.15 29.44
N GLN A 597 3.43 23.34 29.92
CA GLN A 597 3.71 23.56 31.35
C GLN A 597 3.31 24.95 31.85
N GLU A 598 3.39 25.98 30.99
CA GLU A 598 2.91 27.33 31.26
C GLU A 598 1.38 27.40 31.18
N GLY A 599 0.76 26.60 30.30
CA GLY A 599 -0.70 26.38 30.25
C GLY A 599 -1.23 25.69 31.52
N ASP A 600 -0.53 24.69 32.05
CA ASP A 600 -0.88 24.03 33.31
C ASP A 600 -0.61 24.93 34.53
N ARG A 601 0.40 25.82 34.49
CA ARG A 601 0.62 26.80 35.57
C ARG A 601 -0.39 27.94 35.54
N ALA A 602 -0.83 28.40 34.36
CA ALA A 602 -1.89 29.40 34.24
C ALA A 602 -3.27 28.85 34.62
N GLY A 603 -3.52 27.56 34.33
CA GLY A 603 -4.73 26.85 34.77
C GLY A 603 -4.74 26.52 36.27
N ALA A 604 -3.59 26.16 36.85
CA ALA A 604 -3.48 25.85 38.27
C ALA A 604 -3.47 27.11 39.17
N ALA A 605 -2.99 28.27 38.70
CA ALA A 605 -3.04 29.52 39.47
C ALA A 605 -4.43 30.19 39.44
N ALA A 606 -5.29 29.85 38.47
CA ALA A 606 -6.67 30.36 38.38
C ALA A 606 -7.68 29.59 39.25
N GLY A 607 -7.28 28.46 39.84
CA GLY A 607 -8.16 27.58 40.63
C GLY A 607 -8.06 27.69 42.16
N LEU A 608 -7.17 28.53 42.70
CA LEU A 608 -6.99 28.69 44.14
C LEU A 608 -6.90 30.17 44.53
N ALA A 609 -8.05 30.82 44.63
CA ALA A 609 -8.19 32.02 45.45
C ALA A 609 -9.10 31.70 46.65
N PRO A 610 -8.57 31.69 47.89
CA PRO A 610 -9.33 32.12 49.05
C PRO A 610 -9.12 33.63 49.25
N GLY A 611 -10.21 34.32 49.56
CA GLY A 611 -10.27 35.78 49.56
C GLY A 611 -9.59 36.50 50.72
N ALA A 612 -9.66 37.82 50.58
CA ALA A 612 -9.64 38.87 51.59
C ALA A 612 -8.36 39.11 52.42
N GLY A 613 -7.89 40.36 52.37
CA GLY A 613 -7.47 41.06 53.58
C GLY A 613 -6.13 41.79 53.55
N ALA A 614 -6.24 43.13 53.57
CA ALA A 614 -5.46 44.05 54.42
C ALA A 614 -4.02 44.45 54.03
N GLU A 615 -3.93 45.75 53.74
CA GLU A 615 -3.05 46.74 54.39
C GLU A 615 -1.57 46.91 53.97
N ARG A 616 -1.36 48.18 53.53
CA ARG A 616 -0.17 49.06 53.55
C ARG A 616 0.79 49.02 52.36
#